data_AF-A0A3M1CZ46-F1
#
_entry.id   AF-A0A3M1CZ46-F1
#
_cell.length_a   1.000
_cell.length_b   1.000
_cell.length_c   1.000
_cell.angle_alpha   90.00
_cell.angle_beta   90.00
_cell.angle_gamma   90.00
#
_symmetry.space_group_name_H-M   'P 1'
#
loop_
_entity.id
_entity.type
_entity.pdbx_description
1 polymer ?
#
loop_
_entity_poly.entity_id
_entity_poly.type
_entity_poly.pdbx_seq_one_letter_code
_entity_poly.pdbx_strand_id
1 'polypeptide(L)'
;MGIVGEVELAWFLGRPPAALVALQPTPTWADGESEPTAGARVGPLVASQVRPIEGLVLGSVHMPVAVNAYTGGIADWPARIVVRLTGSRRAVIALHVALGGLLIVLVHRFLRFRGTDVAAAIAALFLATDWSFLFYRKVLGGTELLLQAAGLLCLWAIWSRRWGGDRHGLVALGLAVGLGLCAKLTFGLTLVAFSLATLLMRWDRPNMKPPRIEGVAAGLLAVVVCTAPLWITALHHGLAVPTHIPSHDFPQLQLRRVSAALTGGPHPARETLANLWFWLSEPLAFFGPAYGVDGLPGPSPWRIAGLVLVAAGTALGWRDRHHPTPHAALLRFCSVALVLQVGLLWGVARDLHHLAQATPTFAIVAG
;
A
#
# COMPACT_ATOMS: atom_id res chain seq x y z
N MET A 1 -16.93 -12.79 15.12
CA MET A 1 -15.81 -11.97 14.62
C MET A 1 -16.37 -10.92 13.67
N GLY A 2 -16.22 -9.63 14.00
CA GLY A 2 -16.79 -8.54 13.22
C GLY A 2 -16.17 -8.41 11.84
N ILE A 3 -17.02 -8.14 10.84
CA ILE A 3 -16.61 -7.73 9.50
C ILE A 3 -16.01 -6.32 9.62
N VAL A 4 -14.72 -6.24 9.90
CA VAL A 4 -13.99 -4.97 9.98
C VAL A 4 -13.75 -4.46 8.56
N GLY A 5 -14.75 -3.74 8.04
CA GLY A 5 -14.60 -2.32 7.67
C GLY A 5 -13.51 -1.87 6.68
N GLU A 6 -13.02 -2.71 5.77
CA GLU A 6 -12.11 -2.28 4.69
C GLU A 6 -12.63 -2.58 3.27
N VAL A 7 -13.91 -2.96 3.14
CA VAL A 7 -14.44 -3.33 1.82
C VAL A 7 -15.03 -2.10 1.15
N GLU A 8 -14.67 -1.86 -0.10
CA GLU A 8 -15.26 -0.92 -1.08
C GLU A 8 -16.77 -0.67 -0.87
N LEU A 9 -17.53 -1.73 -0.53
CA LEU A 9 -18.97 -1.72 -0.24
C LEU A 9 -19.40 -0.74 0.85
N ALA A 10 -18.66 -0.67 1.96
CA ALA A 10 -18.99 0.17 3.11
C ALA A 10 -18.92 1.67 2.77
N TRP A 11 -18.05 2.02 1.82
CA TRP A 11 -17.81 3.41 1.41
C TRP A 11 -18.88 3.96 0.46
N PHE A 12 -19.65 3.08 -0.23
CA PHE A 12 -20.82 3.49 -1.03
C PHE A 12 -22.00 3.96 -0.18
N LEU A 13 -22.05 3.59 1.09
CA LEU A 13 -23.21 3.86 1.94
C LEU A 13 -23.29 5.33 2.41
N GLY A 14 -22.36 6.19 2.00
CA GLY A 14 -22.29 7.61 2.40
C GLY A 14 -21.85 7.83 3.85
N ARG A 15 -22.24 6.90 4.74
CA ARG A 15 -21.72 6.71 6.09
C ARG A 15 -21.21 5.26 6.15
N PRO A 16 -19.91 5.01 6.29
CA PRO A 16 -19.47 3.66 6.57
C PRO A 16 -20.18 3.17 7.84
N PRO A 17 -20.56 1.89 7.92
CA PRO A 17 -21.18 1.36 9.12
C PRO A 17 -20.24 1.67 10.29
N ALA A 18 -20.78 2.33 11.32
CA ALA A 18 -20.09 2.47 12.59
C ALA A 18 -19.59 1.06 13.00
N ALA A 19 -18.44 0.97 13.66
CA ALA A 19 -17.82 -0.29 14.03
C ALA A 19 -18.71 -1.09 15.00
N LEU A 20 -19.74 -1.74 14.47
CA LEU A 20 -20.62 -2.65 15.17
C LEU A 20 -19.83 -3.95 15.34
N VAL A 21 -19.47 -4.26 16.58
CA VAL A 21 -18.64 -5.42 16.90
C VAL A 21 -19.47 -6.71 16.97
N ALA A 22 -20.79 -6.60 17.06
CA ALA A 22 -21.69 -7.74 16.91
C ALA A 22 -23.00 -7.35 16.20
N LEU A 23 -23.35 -8.09 15.15
CA LEU A 23 -24.72 -8.19 14.69
C LEU A 23 -25.37 -9.33 15.50
N GLN A 24 -26.19 -8.97 16.48
CA GLN A 24 -27.20 -9.76 17.20
C GLN A 24 -26.92 -10.22 18.65
N PRO A 25 -27.98 -10.25 19.50
CA PRO A 25 -29.35 -9.75 19.26
C PRO A 25 -29.51 -8.24 19.52
N THR A 26 -28.55 -7.61 20.17
CA THR A 26 -28.48 -6.16 20.39
C THR A 26 -27.16 -5.66 19.80
N PRO A 27 -27.15 -4.61 18.95
CA PRO A 27 -25.89 -4.04 18.49
C PRO A 27 -25.12 -3.52 19.71
N THR A 28 -24.02 -4.19 20.04
CA THR A 28 -23.09 -3.72 21.07
C THR A 28 -21.94 -2.98 20.39
N TRP A 29 -21.58 -1.84 20.98
CA TRP A 29 -20.40 -1.08 20.58
C TRP A 29 -19.13 -1.86 20.90
N ALA A 30 -18.02 -1.47 20.29
CA ALA A 30 -16.76 -2.22 20.40
C ALA A 30 -16.25 -2.39 21.84
N ASP A 31 -16.59 -1.46 22.72
CA ASP A 31 -16.31 -1.48 24.16
C ASP A 31 -17.49 -2.01 25.00
N GLY A 32 -18.68 -2.15 24.41
CA GLY A 32 -19.90 -2.53 25.12
C GLY A 32 -20.46 -1.45 26.06
N GLU A 33 -19.88 -0.25 26.08
CA GLU A 33 -20.16 0.79 27.08
C GLU A 33 -21.00 1.94 26.53
N SER A 34 -20.61 2.54 25.40
CA SER A 34 -21.27 3.75 24.90
C SER A 34 -21.28 3.87 23.38
N GLU A 35 -22.30 4.56 22.87
CA GLU A 35 -22.34 4.95 21.45
C GLU A 35 -21.13 5.85 21.13
N PRO A 36 -20.43 5.62 20.00
CA PRO A 36 -19.35 6.47 19.56
C PRO A 36 -19.79 7.94 19.62
N THR A 37 -19.07 8.73 20.39
CA THR A 37 -19.39 10.13 20.58
C THR A 37 -19.30 10.83 19.22
N ALA A 38 -20.34 11.58 18.84
CA ALA A 38 -20.25 12.47 17.69
C ALA A 38 -19.04 13.40 17.92
N GLY A 39 -18.00 13.25 17.10
CA GLY A 39 -16.73 13.90 17.38
C GLY A 39 -16.79 15.42 17.19
N ALA A 40 -15.68 16.08 17.52
CA ALA A 40 -15.59 17.53 17.45
C ALA A 40 -15.66 18.05 16.00
N ARG A 41 -16.21 19.25 15.85
CA ARG A 41 -16.33 19.94 14.56
C ARG A 41 -15.63 21.29 14.62
N VAL A 42 -14.69 21.52 13.71
CA VAL A 42 -14.03 22.82 13.50
C VAL A 42 -14.22 23.22 12.04
N GLY A 43 -15.19 24.12 11.80
CA GLY A 43 -15.56 24.52 10.44
C GLY A 43 -16.08 23.33 9.60
N PRO A 44 -15.46 23.05 8.44
CA PRO A 44 -15.83 21.90 7.61
C PRO A 44 -15.21 20.58 8.09
N LEU A 45 -14.26 20.61 9.02
CA LEU A 45 -13.63 19.40 9.56
C LEU A 45 -14.50 18.79 10.65
N VAL A 46 -14.69 17.48 10.57
CA VAL A 46 -15.48 16.68 11.51
C VAL A 46 -14.64 15.47 11.93
N ALA A 47 -14.26 15.45 13.20
CA ALA A 47 -13.62 14.31 13.82
C ALA A 47 -14.67 13.27 14.25
N SER A 48 -14.27 12.01 14.36
CA SER A 48 -15.14 10.90 14.74
C SER A 48 -14.33 9.78 15.38
N GLN A 49 -14.89 9.10 16.39
CA GLN A 49 -14.26 7.92 16.99
C GLN A 49 -14.32 6.69 16.08
N VAL A 50 -15.21 6.69 15.10
CA VAL A 50 -15.35 5.65 14.08
C VAL A 50 -14.86 6.16 12.73
N ARG A 51 -14.46 5.23 11.87
CA ARG A 51 -13.99 5.54 10.51
C ARG A 51 -15.08 6.26 9.69
N PRO A 52 -14.72 7.25 8.83
CA PRO A 52 -13.42 7.91 8.82
C PRO A 52 -13.25 8.72 10.10
N ILE A 53 -12.09 8.61 10.75
CA ILE A 53 -11.85 9.33 12.00
C ILE A 53 -11.76 10.84 11.80
N GLU A 54 -11.48 11.27 10.57
CA GLU A 54 -11.49 12.68 10.19
C GLU A 54 -12.13 12.83 8.81
N GLY A 55 -13.07 13.76 8.70
CA GLY A 55 -13.83 14.03 7.49
C GLY A 55 -13.93 15.52 7.19
N LEU A 56 -14.09 15.83 5.90
CA LEU A 56 -14.41 17.14 5.37
C LEU A 56 -15.87 17.14 4.91
N VAL A 57 -16.68 18.01 5.50
CA VAL A 57 -18.10 18.17 5.21
C VAL A 57 -18.32 19.50 4.50
N LEU A 58 -18.61 19.44 3.20
CA LEU A 58 -18.89 20.58 2.33
C LEU A 58 -20.33 20.50 1.82
N GLY A 59 -21.27 21.11 2.56
CA GLY A 59 -22.70 20.99 2.27
C GLY A 59 -23.18 19.54 2.39
N SER A 60 -23.62 18.94 1.28
CA SER A 60 -24.06 17.53 1.22
C SER A 60 -22.93 16.53 0.93
N VAL A 61 -21.69 17.01 0.74
CA VAL A 61 -20.56 16.18 0.33
C VAL A 61 -19.71 15.85 1.56
N HIS A 62 -19.51 14.56 1.80
CA HIS A 62 -18.70 14.01 2.89
C HIS A 62 -17.48 13.29 2.32
N MET A 63 -16.30 13.86 2.55
CA MET A 63 -15.02 13.33 2.04
C MET A 63 -14.12 12.95 3.21
N PRO A 64 -13.50 11.76 3.23
CA PRO A 64 -12.64 11.32 4.31
C PRO A 64 -11.30 12.03 4.20
N VAL A 65 -10.85 12.68 5.26
CA VAL A 65 -9.50 13.22 5.35
C VAL A 65 -8.56 12.12 5.85
N ALA A 66 -8.99 11.35 6.84
CA ALA A 66 -8.33 10.14 7.29
C ALA A 66 -9.34 9.04 7.62
N VAL A 67 -9.06 7.84 7.13
CA VAL A 67 -9.85 6.65 7.45
C VAL A 67 -9.57 6.26 8.90
N ASN A 68 -8.30 6.23 9.28
CA ASN A 68 -7.80 5.99 10.63
C ASN A 68 -6.50 6.75 10.86
N ALA A 69 -5.86 6.60 12.02
CA ALA A 69 -4.69 7.42 12.38
C ALA A 69 -3.44 7.11 11.55
N TYR A 70 -3.46 6.06 10.72
CA TYR A 70 -2.32 5.65 9.90
C TYR A 70 -2.67 5.49 8.41
N THR A 71 -3.89 5.82 8.00
CA THR A 71 -4.41 5.70 6.61
C THR A 71 -5.20 6.97 6.29
N GLY A 72 -4.69 7.78 5.37
CA GLY A 72 -5.37 8.95 4.84
C GLY A 72 -6.55 8.58 3.96
N GLY A 73 -7.54 9.46 3.87
CA GLY A 73 -8.77 9.23 3.10
C GLY A 73 -8.72 9.73 1.65
N ILE A 74 -7.67 10.47 1.25
CA ILE A 74 -7.59 11.09 -0.08
C ILE A 74 -7.64 10.05 -1.21
N ALA A 75 -7.07 8.87 -0.99
CA ALA A 75 -7.07 7.81 -2.01
C ALA A 75 -8.49 7.38 -2.42
N ASP A 76 -9.49 7.58 -1.55
CA ASP A 76 -10.89 7.22 -1.79
C ASP A 76 -11.71 8.37 -2.41
N TRP A 77 -11.13 9.57 -2.55
CA TRP A 77 -11.85 10.74 -3.08
C TRP A 77 -12.36 10.54 -4.51
N PRO A 78 -11.57 10.01 -5.46
CA PRO A 78 -12.05 9.78 -6.82
C PRO A 78 -13.28 8.88 -6.85
N ALA A 79 -13.27 7.79 -6.07
CA ALA A 79 -14.41 6.88 -5.98
C ALA A 79 -15.65 7.59 -5.43
N ARG A 80 -15.50 8.38 -4.35
CA ARG A 80 -16.61 9.14 -3.74
C ARG A 80 -17.22 10.17 -4.67
N ILE A 81 -16.39 10.87 -5.43
CA ILE A 81 -16.84 11.82 -6.45
C ILE A 81 -17.66 11.08 -7.51
N VAL A 82 -17.16 9.94 -8.02
CA VAL A 82 -17.89 9.13 -9.01
C VAL A 82 -19.21 8.62 -8.45
N VAL A 83 -19.27 8.11 -7.21
CA VAL A 83 -20.54 7.71 -6.58
C VAL A 83 -21.48 8.90 -6.48
N ARG A 84 -21.00 10.06 -6.03
CA ARG A 84 -21.86 11.23 -5.83
C ARG A 84 -22.46 11.76 -7.13
N LEU A 85 -21.71 11.65 -8.23
CA LEU A 85 -22.13 12.09 -9.55
C LEU A 85 -23.04 11.09 -10.27
N THR A 86 -22.79 9.78 -10.09
CA THR A 86 -23.44 8.73 -10.89
C THR A 86 -24.46 7.89 -10.12
N GLY A 87 -24.39 7.87 -8.78
CA GLY A 87 -25.11 6.93 -7.93
C GLY A 87 -24.76 5.45 -8.17
N SER A 88 -23.72 5.16 -8.96
CA SER A 88 -23.50 3.82 -9.53
C SER A 88 -22.27 3.13 -8.96
N ARG A 89 -22.49 1.97 -8.32
CA ARG A 89 -21.41 1.07 -7.91
C ARG A 89 -20.57 0.57 -9.09
N ARG A 90 -21.21 0.31 -10.23
CA ARG A 90 -20.51 -0.15 -11.44
C ARG A 90 -19.54 0.90 -11.95
N ALA A 91 -19.86 2.19 -11.83
CA ALA A 91 -18.99 3.28 -12.26
C ALA A 91 -17.71 3.36 -11.43
N VAL A 92 -17.79 3.15 -10.11
CA VAL A 92 -16.60 3.09 -9.25
C VAL A 92 -15.75 1.85 -9.53
N ILE A 93 -16.36 0.68 -9.73
CA ILE A 93 -15.62 -0.52 -10.13
C ILE A 93 -14.89 -0.26 -11.46
N ALA A 94 -15.55 0.37 -12.44
CA ALA A 94 -14.94 0.74 -13.70
C ALA A 94 -13.78 1.72 -13.52
N LEU A 95 -13.90 2.71 -12.62
CA LEU A 95 -12.81 3.60 -12.24
C LEU A 95 -11.61 2.82 -11.67
N HIS A 96 -11.82 1.93 -10.69
CA HIS A 96 -10.74 1.13 -10.10
C HIS A 96 -10.09 0.20 -11.14
N VAL A 97 -10.87 -0.38 -12.06
CA VAL A 97 -10.33 -1.16 -13.18
C VAL A 97 -9.48 -0.29 -14.10
N ALA A 98 -9.93 0.93 -14.43
CA ALA A 98 -9.19 1.87 -15.26
C ALA A 98 -7.88 2.32 -14.58
N LEU A 99 -7.92 2.66 -13.29
CA LEU A 99 -6.72 3.04 -12.51
C LEU A 99 -5.73 1.89 -12.38
N GLY A 100 -6.21 0.66 -12.16
CA GLY A 100 -5.37 -0.53 -12.18
C GLY A 100 -4.75 -0.80 -13.56
N GLY A 101 -5.54 -0.64 -14.64
CA GLY A 101 -5.04 -0.73 -16.00
C GLY A 101 -3.96 0.31 -16.30
N LEU A 102 -4.14 1.55 -15.83
CA LEU A 102 -3.13 2.60 -15.92
C LEU A 102 -1.84 2.20 -15.21
N LEU A 103 -1.92 1.61 -14.00
CA LEU A 103 -0.73 1.14 -13.29
C LEU A 103 0.03 0.04 -14.04
N ILE A 104 -0.68 -0.91 -14.68
CA ILE A 104 -0.05 -1.90 -15.57
C ILE A 104 0.68 -1.22 -16.72
N VAL A 105 0.05 -0.24 -17.38
CA VAL A 105 0.66 0.54 -18.46
C VAL A 105 1.90 1.31 -17.97
N LEU A 106 1.86 1.84 -16.74
CA LEU A 106 3.00 2.55 -16.15
C LEU A 106 4.16 1.61 -15.85
N VAL A 107 3.91 0.39 -15.34
CA VAL A 107 4.97 -0.63 -15.14
C VAL A 107 5.59 -1.03 -16.48
N HIS A 108 4.76 -1.32 -17.49
CA HIS A 108 5.22 -1.62 -18.85
C HIS A 108 6.09 -0.48 -19.39
N ARG A 109 5.60 0.76 -19.29
CA ARG A 109 6.33 1.95 -19.78
C ARG A 109 7.65 2.14 -19.04
N PHE A 110 7.67 1.97 -17.71
CA PHE A 110 8.88 2.07 -16.91
C PHE A 110 9.94 1.07 -17.39
N LEU A 111 9.58 -0.21 -17.53
CA LEU A 111 10.49 -1.26 -18.00
C LEU A 111 10.88 -1.08 -19.46
N ARG A 112 9.97 -0.61 -20.32
CA ARG A 112 10.32 -0.33 -21.71
C ARG A 112 11.44 0.71 -21.84
N PHE A 113 11.45 1.73 -20.97
CA PHE A 113 12.52 2.74 -20.98
C PHE A 113 13.80 2.31 -20.25
N ARG A 114 13.72 1.35 -19.33
CA ARG A 114 14.82 1.03 -18.40
C ARG A 114 15.32 -0.42 -18.50
N GLY A 115 14.63 -1.25 -19.25
CA GLY A 115 14.84 -2.67 -19.44
C GLY A 115 14.69 -3.07 -20.91
N THR A 116 13.88 -4.09 -21.18
CA THR A 116 13.59 -4.57 -22.55
C THR A 116 12.08 -4.59 -22.81
N ASP A 117 11.69 -4.58 -24.09
CA ASP A 117 10.27 -4.69 -24.47
C ASP A 117 9.65 -6.02 -23.99
N VAL A 118 10.44 -7.11 -24.02
CA VAL A 118 10.00 -8.43 -23.55
C VAL A 118 9.76 -8.42 -22.04
N ALA A 119 10.71 -7.89 -21.26
CA ALA A 119 10.58 -7.75 -19.81
C ALA A 119 9.36 -6.89 -19.44
N ALA A 120 9.15 -5.78 -20.17
CA ALA A 120 7.99 -4.93 -19.98
C ALA A 120 6.66 -5.66 -20.21
N ALA A 121 6.57 -6.47 -21.28
CA ALA A 121 5.39 -7.27 -21.58
C ALA A 121 5.15 -8.36 -20.52
N ILE A 122 6.19 -9.08 -20.10
CA ILE A 122 6.08 -10.14 -19.08
C ILE A 122 5.66 -9.54 -17.74
N ALA A 123 6.27 -8.44 -17.29
CA ALA A 123 5.90 -7.78 -16.05
C ALA A 123 4.46 -7.27 -16.07
N ALA A 124 4.01 -6.71 -17.20
CA ALA A 124 2.63 -6.26 -17.36
C ALA A 124 1.63 -7.43 -17.31
N LEU A 125 1.94 -8.54 -17.99
CA LEU A 125 1.13 -9.75 -17.95
C LEU A 125 1.09 -10.35 -16.55
N PHE A 126 2.25 -10.44 -15.89
CA PHE A 126 2.37 -10.90 -14.51
C PHE A 126 1.46 -10.09 -13.60
N LEU A 127 1.57 -8.75 -13.63
CA LEU A 127 0.74 -7.88 -12.81
C LEU A 127 -0.76 -8.00 -13.15
N ALA A 128 -1.10 -8.15 -14.44
CA ALA A 128 -2.48 -8.34 -14.89
C ALA A 128 -3.11 -9.66 -14.42
N THR A 129 -2.28 -10.67 -14.12
CA THR A 129 -2.72 -11.99 -13.64
C THR A 129 -2.47 -12.22 -12.15
N ASP A 130 -1.71 -11.35 -11.49
CA ASP A 130 -1.38 -11.53 -10.07
C ASP A 130 -2.61 -11.28 -9.21
N TRP A 131 -2.93 -12.28 -8.39
CA TRP A 131 -4.09 -12.23 -7.52
C TRP A 131 -4.01 -11.09 -6.52
N SER A 132 -2.85 -10.81 -5.90
CA SER A 132 -2.74 -9.74 -4.92
C SER A 132 -3.07 -8.39 -5.57
N PHE A 133 -2.58 -8.15 -6.77
CA PHE A 133 -2.99 -6.98 -7.54
C PHE A 133 -4.49 -6.94 -7.84
N LEU A 134 -5.03 -8.00 -8.42
CA LEU A 134 -6.43 -8.07 -8.87
C LEU A 134 -7.44 -8.01 -7.73
N PHE A 135 -7.13 -8.64 -6.60
CA PHE A 135 -7.97 -8.66 -5.41
C PHE A 135 -7.93 -7.32 -4.70
N TYR A 136 -6.74 -6.80 -4.38
CA TYR A 136 -6.64 -5.59 -3.58
C TYR A 136 -7.10 -4.34 -4.31
N ARG A 137 -6.92 -4.26 -5.64
CA ARG A 137 -7.54 -3.17 -6.43
C ARG A 137 -9.07 -3.19 -6.37
N LYS A 138 -9.68 -4.37 -6.24
CA LYS A 138 -11.13 -4.57 -6.25
C LYS A 138 -11.73 -4.41 -4.86
N VAL A 139 -11.05 -4.90 -3.82
CA VAL A 139 -11.58 -4.99 -2.46
C VAL A 139 -11.17 -3.80 -1.60
N LEU A 140 -9.90 -3.39 -1.67
CA LEU A 140 -9.33 -2.30 -0.86
C LEU A 140 -9.21 -0.98 -1.65
N GLY A 141 -9.60 -0.98 -2.93
CA GLY A 141 -9.87 0.21 -3.72
C GLY A 141 -8.67 1.13 -3.92
N GLY A 142 -8.90 2.44 -3.75
CA GLY A 142 -7.95 3.49 -4.08
C GLY A 142 -6.67 3.48 -3.24
N THR A 143 -6.74 3.07 -1.98
CA THR A 143 -5.58 3.10 -1.06
C THR A 143 -4.45 2.18 -1.53
N GLU A 144 -4.75 0.93 -1.88
CA GLU A 144 -3.73 -0.03 -2.34
C GLU A 144 -3.18 0.33 -3.72
N LEU A 145 -4.04 0.83 -4.62
CA LEU A 145 -3.60 1.37 -5.91
C LEU A 145 -2.63 2.56 -5.73
N LEU A 146 -2.92 3.46 -4.79
CA LEU A 146 -2.06 4.60 -4.50
C LEU A 146 -0.72 4.17 -3.89
N LEU A 147 -0.71 3.17 -3.00
CA LEU A 147 0.51 2.59 -2.43
C LEU A 147 1.41 1.98 -3.52
N GLN A 148 0.82 1.20 -4.43
CA GLN A 148 1.57 0.60 -5.53
C GLN A 148 2.08 1.64 -6.53
N ALA A 149 1.26 2.65 -6.85
CA ALA A 149 1.66 3.75 -7.71
C ALA A 149 2.78 4.60 -7.07
N ALA A 150 2.70 4.86 -5.76
CA ALA A 150 3.75 5.53 -4.99
C ALA A 150 5.04 4.71 -4.98
N GLY A 151 4.96 3.39 -4.79
CA GLY A 151 6.11 2.48 -4.89
C GLY A 151 6.78 2.54 -6.26
N LEU A 152 6.00 2.46 -7.34
CA LEU A 152 6.50 2.59 -8.70
C LEU A 152 7.12 3.99 -8.96
N LEU A 153 6.50 5.06 -8.47
CA LEU A 153 7.03 6.42 -8.62
C LEU A 153 8.34 6.61 -7.84
N CYS A 154 8.47 6.01 -6.65
CA CYS A 154 9.72 5.94 -5.89
C CYS A 154 10.81 5.24 -6.71
N LEU A 155 10.52 4.05 -7.25
CA LEU A 155 11.46 3.32 -8.12
C LEU A 155 11.84 4.16 -9.34
N TRP A 156 10.88 4.78 -10.00
CA TRP A 156 11.11 5.63 -11.17
C TRP A 156 12.03 6.80 -10.82
N ALA A 157 11.77 7.49 -9.70
CA ALA A 157 12.56 8.63 -9.25
C ALA A 157 13.98 8.23 -8.86
N ILE A 158 14.16 7.15 -8.09
CA ILE A 158 15.48 6.61 -7.73
C ILE A 158 16.25 6.20 -9.00
N TRP A 159 15.60 5.47 -9.89
CA TRP A 159 16.24 4.94 -11.08
C TRP A 159 16.59 6.04 -12.10
N SER A 160 15.70 7.01 -12.33
CA SER A 160 15.98 8.14 -13.22
C SER A 160 17.14 9.00 -12.72
N ARG A 161 17.32 9.08 -11.39
CA ARG A 161 18.46 9.74 -10.77
C ARG A 161 19.77 8.96 -10.94
N ARG A 162 19.75 7.62 -10.81
CA ARG A 162 20.95 6.77 -11.04
C ARG A 162 21.63 7.08 -12.38
N TRP A 163 20.85 7.48 -13.39
CA TRP A 163 21.33 7.76 -14.75
C TRP A 163 21.47 9.25 -15.10
N GLY A 164 21.34 10.15 -14.11
CA GLY A 164 21.55 11.59 -14.28
C GLY A 164 20.47 12.31 -15.11
N GLY A 165 19.27 11.74 -15.17
CA GLY A 165 18.26 12.10 -16.16
C GLY A 165 17.25 13.18 -15.77
N ASP A 166 17.17 13.65 -14.52
CA ASP A 166 16.01 14.49 -14.17
C ASP A 166 16.23 15.57 -13.12
N ARG A 167 15.90 16.81 -13.50
CA ARG A 167 15.80 18.01 -12.64
C ARG A 167 14.61 17.91 -11.67
N HIS A 168 13.61 17.08 -11.96
CA HIS A 168 12.42 16.91 -11.13
C HIS A 168 12.45 15.65 -10.26
N GLY A 169 13.55 14.88 -10.27
CA GLY A 169 13.62 13.59 -9.57
C GLY A 169 13.38 13.68 -8.06
N LEU A 170 13.79 14.77 -7.40
CA LEU A 170 13.53 14.98 -5.96
C LEU A 170 12.07 15.34 -5.66
N VAL A 171 11.41 16.09 -6.54
CA VAL A 171 9.98 16.40 -6.41
C VAL A 171 9.15 15.15 -6.62
N ALA A 172 9.46 14.35 -7.66
CA ALA A 172 8.81 13.07 -7.91
C ALA A 172 9.00 12.10 -6.74
N LEU A 173 10.19 12.04 -6.14
CA LEU A 173 10.44 11.26 -4.93
C LEU A 173 9.64 11.78 -3.73
N GLY A 174 9.57 13.09 -3.54
CA GLY A 174 8.78 13.72 -2.48
C GLY A 174 7.29 13.44 -2.61
N LEU A 175 6.75 13.52 -3.83
CA LEU A 175 5.37 13.12 -4.14
C LEU A 175 5.15 11.63 -3.85
N ALA A 176 6.05 10.76 -4.29
CA ALA A 176 5.95 9.32 -4.04
C ALA A 176 5.94 8.98 -2.54
N VAL A 177 6.88 9.55 -1.79
CA VAL A 177 6.95 9.40 -0.32
C VAL A 177 5.68 9.95 0.32
N GLY A 178 5.28 11.16 -0.03
CA GLY A 178 4.12 11.82 0.56
C GLY A 178 2.81 11.10 0.27
N LEU A 179 2.56 10.70 -0.98
CA LEU A 179 1.38 9.95 -1.38
C LEU A 179 1.35 8.56 -0.75
N GLY A 180 2.48 7.85 -0.72
CA GLY A 180 2.57 6.53 -0.11
C GLY A 180 2.31 6.57 1.40
N LEU A 181 2.93 7.52 2.11
CA LEU A 181 2.69 7.72 3.55
C LEU A 181 1.25 8.18 3.84
N CYS A 182 0.70 9.07 3.00
CA CYS A 182 -0.71 9.47 3.09
C CYS A 182 -1.64 8.28 2.86
N ALA A 183 -1.35 7.40 1.90
CA ALA A 183 -2.14 6.20 1.69
C ALA A 183 -2.06 5.28 2.90
N LYS A 184 -0.85 5.01 3.41
CA LYS A 184 -0.65 4.21 4.62
C LYS A 184 0.73 4.46 5.22
N LEU A 185 0.80 4.69 6.53
CA LEU A 185 2.09 4.86 7.23
C LEU A 185 3.00 3.62 7.10
N THR A 186 2.44 2.43 6.89
CA THR A 186 3.23 1.21 6.65
C THR A 186 4.07 1.28 5.37
N PHE A 187 3.78 2.22 4.45
CA PHE A 187 4.66 2.54 3.32
C PHE A 187 6.07 2.97 3.76
N GLY A 188 6.23 3.45 5.01
CA GLY A 188 7.54 3.69 5.61
C GLY A 188 8.46 2.46 5.56
N LEU A 189 7.91 1.24 5.67
CA LEU A 189 8.68 0.00 5.55
C LEU A 189 9.20 -0.22 4.12
N THR A 190 8.39 0.13 3.11
CA THR A 190 8.81 0.14 1.70
C THR A 190 9.92 1.18 1.48
N LEU A 191 9.84 2.36 2.09
CA LEU A 191 10.89 3.38 2.01
C LEU A 191 12.20 2.92 2.66
N VAL A 192 12.13 2.25 3.81
CA VAL A 192 13.31 1.65 4.45
C VAL A 192 13.92 0.59 3.53
N ALA A 193 13.10 -0.30 2.93
CA ALA A 193 13.57 -1.31 1.98
C ALA A 193 14.30 -0.68 0.78
N PHE A 194 13.72 0.33 0.15
CA PHE A 194 14.34 1.02 -0.99
C PHE A 194 15.60 1.80 -0.59
N SER A 195 15.62 2.39 0.61
CA SER A 195 16.80 3.09 1.13
C SER A 195 17.94 2.12 1.40
N LEU A 196 17.66 0.99 2.06
CA LEU A 196 18.64 -0.07 2.30
C LEU A 196 19.14 -0.68 0.98
N ALA A 197 18.25 -0.99 0.04
CA ALA A 197 18.65 -1.47 -1.29
C ALA A 197 19.55 -0.45 -2.01
N THR A 198 19.23 0.85 -1.91
CA THR A 198 20.07 1.93 -2.47
C THR A 198 21.45 1.96 -1.83
N LEU A 199 21.54 1.82 -0.51
CA LEU A 199 22.80 1.80 0.22
C LEU A 199 23.65 0.56 -0.12
N LEU A 200 23.04 -0.63 -0.13
CA LEU A 200 23.70 -1.90 -0.46
C LEU A 200 24.17 -1.92 -1.91
N MET A 201 23.40 -1.33 -2.83
CA MET A 201 23.68 -1.32 -4.27
C MET A 201 24.39 -0.05 -4.75
N ARG A 202 24.87 0.82 -3.87
CA ARG A 202 25.52 2.10 -4.27
C ARG A 202 26.77 1.90 -5.12
N TRP A 203 27.46 0.78 -4.91
CA TRP A 203 28.66 0.37 -5.64
C TRP A 203 28.37 -0.59 -6.79
N ASP A 204 27.09 -0.97 -6.97
CA ASP A 204 26.69 -1.80 -8.08
C ASP A 204 26.90 -1.03 -9.38
N ARG A 205 27.53 -1.69 -10.35
CA ARG A 205 27.87 -1.04 -11.60
C ARG A 205 26.67 -1.06 -12.56
N PRO A 206 26.49 0.01 -13.35
CA PRO A 206 27.20 1.28 -13.24
C PRO A 206 26.73 2.09 -12.03
N ASN A 207 27.69 2.83 -11.47
CA ASN A 207 27.55 3.50 -10.18
C ASN A 207 26.43 4.54 -10.22
N MET A 208 25.74 4.67 -9.09
CA MET A 208 24.76 5.74 -8.90
C MET A 208 25.46 7.10 -8.89
N LYS A 209 25.02 8.03 -9.75
CA LYS A 209 25.43 9.42 -9.69
C LYS A 209 24.93 10.06 -8.38
N PRO A 210 25.67 11.01 -7.79
CA PRO A 210 25.24 11.69 -6.56
C PRO A 210 23.92 12.46 -6.76
N PRO A 211 23.12 12.68 -5.70
CA PRO A 211 21.97 13.58 -5.73
C PRO A 211 22.35 14.95 -6.32
N ARG A 212 21.51 15.47 -7.21
CA ARG A 212 21.44 16.93 -7.39
C ARG A 212 20.69 17.49 -6.18
N ILE A 213 21.27 18.48 -5.51
CA ILE A 213 20.68 19.16 -4.35
C ILE A 213 19.56 20.13 -4.75
N GLU A 214 19.50 20.48 -6.04
CA GLU A 214 18.44 21.29 -6.62
C GLU A 214 17.08 20.61 -6.43
N GLY A 215 16.13 21.31 -5.80
CA GLY A 215 14.78 20.80 -5.60
C GLY A 215 14.56 20.02 -4.30
N VAL A 216 15.52 19.96 -3.37
CA VAL A 216 15.30 19.37 -2.01
C VAL A 216 14.12 20.04 -1.31
N ALA A 217 14.08 21.38 -1.27
CA ALA A 217 13.00 22.13 -0.63
C ALA A 217 11.62 21.81 -1.27
N ALA A 218 11.56 21.74 -2.60
CA ALA A 218 10.35 21.38 -3.31
C ALA A 218 9.93 19.92 -3.06
N GLY A 219 10.87 18.99 -2.98
CA GLY A 219 10.61 17.60 -2.61
C GLY A 219 10.09 17.48 -1.18
N LEU A 220 10.68 18.19 -0.21
CA LEU A 220 10.20 18.22 1.18
C LEU A 220 8.80 18.83 1.28
N LEU A 221 8.55 19.93 0.56
CA LEU A 221 7.22 20.54 0.48
C LEU A 221 6.19 19.55 -0.08
N ALA A 222 6.54 18.80 -1.12
CA ALA A 222 5.65 17.77 -1.68
C ALA A 222 5.30 16.69 -0.65
N VAL A 223 6.27 16.23 0.16
CA VAL A 223 6.00 15.30 1.27
C VAL A 223 5.01 15.90 2.27
N VAL A 224 5.27 17.13 2.72
CA VAL A 224 4.42 17.82 3.72
C VAL A 224 3.01 18.01 3.18
N VAL A 225 2.85 18.50 1.94
CA VAL A 225 1.54 18.73 1.33
C VAL A 225 0.76 17.44 1.16
N CYS A 226 1.39 16.37 0.65
CA CYS A 226 0.71 15.10 0.48
C CYS A 226 0.35 14.43 1.81
N THR A 227 1.16 14.61 2.86
CA THR A 227 0.89 14.06 4.21
C THR A 227 0.02 14.98 5.08
N ALA A 228 -0.33 16.18 4.61
CA ALA A 228 -1.20 17.14 5.31
C ALA A 228 -2.47 16.52 5.91
N PRO A 229 -3.19 15.59 5.24
CA PRO A 229 -4.39 14.97 5.83
C PRO A 229 -4.12 14.26 7.16
N LEU A 230 -2.97 13.59 7.27
CA LEU A 230 -2.57 12.90 8.49
C LEU A 230 -2.20 13.89 9.60
N TRP A 231 -1.52 14.99 9.25
CA TRP A 231 -1.20 16.06 10.20
C TRP A 231 -2.46 16.76 10.72
N ILE A 232 -3.39 17.10 9.82
CA ILE A 232 -4.69 17.69 10.16
C ILE A 232 -5.45 16.76 11.10
N THR A 233 -5.48 15.47 10.80
CA THR A 233 -6.12 14.46 11.65
C THR A 233 -5.45 14.37 13.02
N ALA A 234 -4.12 14.29 13.07
CA ALA A 234 -3.39 14.21 14.32
C ALA A 234 -3.65 15.42 15.23
N LEU A 235 -3.78 16.62 14.65
CA LEU A 235 -4.07 17.84 15.39
C LEU A 235 -5.55 17.96 15.77
N HIS A 236 -6.47 17.79 14.82
CA HIS A 236 -7.88 18.00 15.07
C HIS A 236 -8.49 16.84 15.86
N HIS A 237 -8.50 15.63 15.29
CA HIS A 237 -9.02 14.45 15.98
C HIS A 237 -8.24 14.18 17.29
N GLY A 238 -6.91 14.27 17.27
CA GLY A 238 -6.08 13.95 18.44
C GLY A 238 -6.27 14.87 19.64
N LEU A 239 -6.62 16.15 19.42
CA LEU A 239 -6.90 17.10 20.50
C LEU A 239 -8.38 17.10 20.91
N ALA A 240 -9.28 16.77 19.99
CA ALA A 240 -10.70 17.09 20.16
C ALA A 240 -11.59 15.88 20.47
N VAL A 241 -11.08 14.65 20.33
CA VAL A 241 -11.86 13.43 20.57
C VAL A 241 -11.22 12.58 21.66
N PRO A 242 -11.83 12.47 22.85
CA PRO A 242 -11.37 11.52 23.86
C PRO A 242 -11.55 10.09 23.34
N THR A 243 -10.44 9.37 23.19
CA THR A 243 -10.42 8.00 22.65
C THR A 243 -10.71 7.00 23.77
N HIS A 244 -11.95 6.48 23.83
CA HIS A 244 -12.31 5.41 24.76
C HIS A 244 -12.48 4.04 24.09
N ILE A 245 -12.61 4.00 22.75
CA ILE A 245 -12.61 2.75 21.98
C ILE A 245 -11.16 2.42 21.57
N PRO A 246 -10.47 1.45 22.21
CA PRO A 246 -9.16 0.99 21.77
C PRO A 246 -9.30 0.16 20.50
N SER A 247 -9.29 0.82 19.34
CA SER A 247 -9.27 0.13 18.05
C SER A 247 -7.86 0.09 17.45
N HIS A 248 -7.66 -0.78 16.47
CA HIS A 248 -6.44 -0.83 15.68
C HIS A 248 -6.20 0.41 14.82
N ASP A 249 -7.16 1.35 14.82
CA ASP A 249 -7.08 2.63 14.12
C ASP A 249 -6.13 3.62 14.78
N PHE A 250 -5.67 3.33 16.00
CA PHE A 250 -4.81 4.23 16.78
C PHE A 250 -3.32 3.87 16.70
N PRO A 251 -2.40 4.86 16.66
CA PRO A 251 -0.97 4.60 16.53
C PRO A 251 -0.42 3.78 17.70
N GLN A 252 -0.96 3.94 18.91
CA GLN A 252 -0.52 3.21 20.10
C GLN A 252 -0.72 1.70 19.93
N LEU A 253 -1.84 1.27 19.33
CA LEU A 253 -2.11 -0.14 19.11
C LEU A 253 -1.22 -0.70 17.99
N GLN A 254 -0.93 0.08 16.94
CA GLN A 254 0.03 -0.28 15.90
C GLN A 254 1.46 -0.39 16.46
N LEU A 255 1.90 0.55 17.29
CA LEU A 255 3.20 0.50 17.97
C LEU A 255 3.30 -0.70 18.92
N ARG A 256 2.22 -1.02 19.64
CA ARG A 256 2.15 -2.24 20.46
C ARG A 256 2.28 -3.51 19.60
N ARG A 257 1.65 -3.56 18.41
CA ARG A 257 1.81 -4.68 17.47
C ARG A 257 3.24 -4.81 16.97
N VAL A 258 3.86 -3.71 16.55
CA VAL A 258 5.27 -3.69 16.12
C VAL A 258 6.18 -4.14 17.26
N SER A 259 6.00 -3.58 18.46
CA SER A 259 6.78 -3.97 19.64
C SER A 259 6.60 -5.44 19.99
N ALA A 260 5.36 -5.95 19.99
CA ALA A 260 5.10 -7.36 20.18
C ALA A 260 5.78 -8.20 19.08
N ALA A 261 5.78 -7.75 17.82
CA ALA A 261 6.35 -8.51 16.70
C ALA A 261 7.88 -8.61 16.82
N LEU A 262 8.51 -7.56 17.34
CA LEU A 262 9.95 -7.52 17.58
C LEU A 262 10.36 -8.26 18.87
N THR A 263 9.47 -8.37 19.85
CA THR A 263 9.74 -9.01 21.16
C THR A 263 9.17 -10.43 21.31
N GLY A 264 8.42 -10.93 20.31
CA GLY A 264 7.80 -12.25 20.35
C GLY A 264 6.54 -12.33 21.23
N GLY A 265 5.85 -11.21 21.45
CA GLY A 265 4.60 -11.15 22.23
C GLY A 265 3.40 -11.84 21.55
N PRO A 266 2.24 -11.92 22.21
CA PRO A 266 1.02 -12.49 21.62
C PRO A 266 0.54 -11.65 20.41
N HIS A 267 0.04 -12.35 19.39
CA HIS A 267 -0.36 -11.77 18.10
C HIS A 267 -1.78 -12.16 17.69
N PRO A 268 -2.47 -11.35 16.87
CA PRO A 268 -3.68 -11.79 16.20
C PRO A 268 -3.41 -13.07 15.39
N ALA A 269 -4.31 -14.05 15.46
CA ALA A 269 -4.18 -15.34 14.75
C ALA A 269 -4.05 -15.20 13.22
N ARG A 270 -4.38 -14.02 12.67
CA ARG A 270 -4.28 -13.69 11.25
C ARG A 270 -2.84 -13.44 10.76
N GLU A 271 -1.84 -13.40 11.63
CA GLU A 271 -0.49 -12.90 11.33
C GLU A 271 0.58 -13.99 11.50
N THR A 272 0.56 -15.03 10.64
CA THR A 272 1.47 -16.21 10.74
C THR A 272 2.41 -16.34 9.54
N LEU A 273 3.44 -17.20 9.66
CA LEU A 273 4.31 -17.62 8.54
C LEU A 273 3.51 -18.20 7.36
N ALA A 274 2.33 -18.77 7.62
CA ALA A 274 1.46 -19.29 6.58
C ALA A 274 1.01 -18.20 5.60
N ASN A 275 0.90 -16.93 6.02
CA ASN A 275 0.55 -15.84 5.11
C ASN A 275 1.59 -15.62 4.03
N LEU A 276 2.88 -15.71 4.37
CA LEU A 276 3.95 -15.59 3.37
C LEU A 276 3.86 -16.75 2.38
N TRP A 277 3.58 -17.95 2.88
CA TRP A 277 3.36 -19.12 2.04
C TRP A 277 2.13 -18.97 1.14
N PHE A 278 1.00 -18.47 1.64
CA PHE A 278 -0.19 -18.18 0.84
C PHE A 278 0.11 -17.14 -0.24
N TRP A 279 0.78 -16.04 0.13
CA TRP A 279 1.19 -15.02 -0.84
C TRP A 279 2.05 -15.59 -1.98
N LEU A 280 3.00 -16.48 -1.66
CA LEU A 280 3.88 -17.10 -2.65
C LEU A 280 3.17 -18.18 -3.48
N SER A 281 2.31 -19.00 -2.89
CA SER A 281 1.85 -20.25 -3.51
C SER A 281 0.39 -20.26 -3.98
N GLU A 282 -0.54 -19.80 -3.14
CA GLU A 282 -1.96 -19.70 -3.44
C GLU A 282 -2.59 -18.62 -2.55
N PRO A 283 -2.65 -17.37 -3.02
CA PRO A 283 -3.12 -16.27 -2.20
C PRO A 283 -4.60 -16.41 -1.76
N LEU A 284 -5.43 -17.15 -2.50
CA LEU A 284 -6.81 -17.43 -2.10
C LEU A 284 -6.90 -18.27 -0.83
N ALA A 285 -5.89 -19.10 -0.53
CA ALA A 285 -5.87 -19.94 0.66
C ALA A 285 -5.92 -19.13 1.97
N PHE A 286 -5.57 -17.83 1.93
CA PHE A 286 -5.70 -16.90 3.06
C PHE A 286 -7.14 -16.79 3.59
N PHE A 287 -8.17 -16.94 2.74
CA PHE A 287 -9.56 -16.78 3.20
C PHE A 287 -10.01 -17.84 4.21
N GLY A 288 -9.34 -18.98 4.26
CA GLY A 288 -9.69 -20.10 5.13
C GLY A 288 -9.45 -19.72 6.59
N PRO A 289 -8.20 -19.44 6.99
CA PRO A 289 -7.92 -18.98 8.34
C PRO A 289 -8.50 -17.59 8.64
N ALA A 290 -8.65 -16.70 7.67
CA ALA A 290 -9.11 -15.33 7.92
C ALA A 290 -10.63 -15.21 8.09
N TYR A 291 -11.41 -16.04 7.39
CA TYR A 291 -12.88 -15.94 7.31
C TYR A 291 -13.62 -17.27 7.48
N GLY A 292 -12.92 -18.38 7.74
CA GLY A 292 -13.53 -19.71 7.92
C GLY A 292 -14.09 -20.28 6.62
N VAL A 293 -13.52 -19.93 5.47
CA VAL A 293 -13.95 -20.45 4.17
C VAL A 293 -13.32 -21.83 3.93
N ASP A 294 -14.14 -22.86 3.89
CA ASP A 294 -13.71 -24.23 3.58
C ASP A 294 -13.44 -24.43 2.07
N GLY A 295 -12.68 -25.48 1.73
CA GLY A 295 -12.50 -25.92 0.34
C GLY A 295 -11.62 -25.03 -0.54
N LEU A 296 -10.73 -24.24 0.06
CA LEU A 296 -9.82 -23.38 -0.70
C LEU A 296 -8.75 -24.19 -1.45
N PRO A 297 -8.31 -23.70 -2.63
CA PRO A 297 -7.31 -24.38 -3.42
C PRO A 297 -5.99 -24.52 -2.66
N GLY A 298 -5.32 -25.66 -2.87
CA GLY A 298 -3.95 -25.87 -2.40
C GLY A 298 -2.93 -25.04 -3.18
N PRO A 299 -1.64 -25.09 -2.78
CA PRO A 299 -0.53 -24.44 -3.48
C PRO A 299 -0.55 -24.70 -4.99
N SER A 300 -0.47 -23.64 -5.80
CA SER A 300 -0.41 -23.79 -7.26
C SER A 300 1.00 -24.22 -7.70
N PRO A 301 1.20 -25.44 -8.26
CA PRO A 301 2.51 -25.89 -8.69
C PRO A 301 3.09 -25.00 -9.79
N TRP A 302 2.24 -24.42 -10.64
CA TRP A 302 2.67 -23.49 -11.69
C TRP A 302 3.17 -22.15 -11.13
N ARG A 303 2.56 -21.64 -10.05
CA ARG A 303 3.05 -20.43 -9.37
C ARG A 303 4.40 -20.69 -8.73
N ILE A 304 4.58 -21.86 -8.10
CA ILE A 304 5.87 -22.29 -7.53
C ILE A 304 6.93 -22.42 -8.63
N ALA A 305 6.61 -23.08 -9.75
CA ALA A 305 7.51 -23.18 -10.89
C ALA A 305 7.89 -21.79 -11.44
N GLY A 306 6.93 -20.88 -11.55
CA GLY A 306 7.16 -19.48 -11.93
C GLY A 306 8.12 -18.76 -10.96
N LEU A 307 7.93 -18.91 -9.65
CA LEU A 307 8.83 -18.36 -8.64
C LEU A 307 10.26 -18.91 -8.76
N VAL A 308 10.38 -20.21 -9.00
CA VAL A 308 11.69 -20.86 -9.23
C VAL A 308 12.36 -20.28 -10.48
N LEU A 309 11.61 -20.07 -11.57
CA LEU A 309 12.12 -19.44 -12.79
C LEU A 309 12.57 -17.99 -12.54
N VAL A 310 11.79 -17.19 -11.82
CA VAL A 310 12.16 -15.81 -11.45
C VAL A 310 13.43 -15.80 -10.59
N ALA A 311 13.54 -16.72 -9.61
CA ALA A 311 14.73 -16.85 -8.78
C ALA A 311 15.97 -17.27 -9.58
N ALA A 312 15.82 -18.24 -10.49
CA ALA A 312 16.90 -18.69 -11.38
C ALA A 312 17.35 -17.57 -12.33
N GLY A 313 16.40 -16.87 -12.97
CA GLY A 313 16.69 -15.72 -13.84
C GLY A 313 17.38 -14.59 -13.09
N THR A 314 16.93 -14.28 -11.87
CA THR A 314 17.60 -13.33 -10.98
C THR A 314 19.04 -13.77 -10.68
N ALA A 315 19.25 -15.04 -10.31
CA ALA A 315 20.59 -15.56 -10.02
C ALA A 315 21.53 -15.48 -11.23
N LEU A 316 21.03 -15.74 -12.45
CA LEU A 316 21.79 -15.53 -13.68
C LEU A 316 22.13 -14.05 -13.89
N GLY A 317 21.19 -13.13 -13.66
CA GLY A 317 21.44 -11.68 -13.71
C GLY A 317 22.48 -11.18 -12.70
N TRP A 318 22.67 -11.91 -11.60
CA TRP A 318 23.73 -11.67 -10.61
C TRP A 318 25.09 -12.24 -11.03
N ARG A 319 25.11 -13.36 -11.77
CA ARG A 319 26.35 -13.98 -12.27
C ARG A 319 27.13 -13.03 -13.19
N ASP A 320 26.44 -12.30 -14.06
CA ASP A 320 27.05 -11.43 -15.08
C ASP A 320 27.32 -9.99 -14.59
N ARG A 321 27.52 -9.79 -13.29
CA ARG A 321 27.74 -8.46 -12.67
C ARG A 321 28.89 -7.64 -13.28
N HIS A 322 29.80 -8.29 -14.00
CA HIS A 322 31.01 -7.69 -14.56
C HIS A 322 30.78 -6.94 -15.89
N HIS A 323 29.70 -7.22 -16.62
CA HIS A 323 29.30 -6.51 -17.86
C HIS A 323 27.90 -5.87 -17.71
N PRO A 324 27.74 -4.90 -16.78
CA PRO A 324 26.41 -4.48 -16.37
C PRO A 324 25.76 -3.54 -17.40
N THR A 325 24.60 -3.96 -17.89
CA THR A 325 23.66 -3.08 -18.59
C THR A 325 22.76 -2.35 -17.58
N PRO A 326 22.13 -1.23 -17.96
CA PRO A 326 21.12 -0.58 -17.11
C PRO A 326 20.01 -1.54 -16.67
N HIS A 327 19.55 -2.39 -17.57
CA HIS A 327 18.56 -3.42 -17.28
C HIS A 327 19.03 -4.39 -16.18
N ALA A 328 20.23 -4.96 -16.32
CA ALA A 328 20.75 -5.92 -15.33
C ALA A 328 20.94 -5.27 -13.95
N ALA A 329 21.36 -4.00 -13.92
CA ALA A 329 21.47 -3.25 -12.67
C ALA A 329 20.10 -3.00 -12.02
N LEU A 330 19.05 -2.78 -12.82
CA LEU A 330 17.67 -2.61 -12.34
C LEU A 330 17.16 -3.91 -11.73
N LEU A 331 17.33 -5.04 -12.42
CA LEU A 331 16.97 -6.37 -11.92
C LEU A 331 17.64 -6.65 -10.57
N ARG A 332 18.96 -6.44 -10.46
CA ARG A 332 19.67 -6.64 -9.20
C ARG A 332 19.15 -5.73 -8.09
N PHE A 333 18.96 -4.43 -8.38
CA PHE A 333 18.39 -3.50 -7.40
C PHE A 333 17.01 -3.93 -6.94
N CYS A 334 16.10 -4.20 -7.87
CA CYS A 334 14.72 -4.61 -7.57
C CYS A 334 14.66 -5.97 -6.86
N SER A 335 15.59 -6.90 -7.13
CA SER A 335 15.68 -8.17 -6.40
C SER A 335 16.03 -7.97 -4.93
N VAL A 336 17.01 -7.11 -4.61
CA VAL A 336 17.36 -6.76 -3.22
C VAL A 336 16.24 -5.99 -2.56
N ALA A 337 15.69 -4.99 -3.26
CA ALA A 337 14.57 -4.20 -2.77
C ALA A 337 13.36 -5.07 -2.45
N LEU A 338 13.02 -6.05 -3.31
CA LEU A 338 11.90 -6.97 -3.11
C LEU A 338 12.10 -7.83 -1.87
N VAL A 339 13.28 -8.44 -1.70
CA VAL A 339 13.58 -9.27 -0.52
C VAL A 339 13.49 -8.44 0.76
N LEU A 340 14.06 -7.23 0.77
CA LEU A 340 13.98 -6.32 1.92
C LEU A 340 12.55 -5.84 2.17
N GLN A 341 11.81 -5.51 1.11
CA GLN A 341 10.43 -5.01 1.18
C GLN A 341 9.52 -6.09 1.74
N VAL A 342 9.57 -7.31 1.21
CA VAL A 342 8.81 -8.46 1.73
C VAL A 342 9.24 -8.76 3.16
N GLY A 343 10.54 -8.82 3.46
CA GLY A 343 11.05 -9.10 4.80
C GLY A 343 10.61 -8.07 5.85
N LEU A 344 10.61 -6.78 5.51
CA LEU A 344 10.18 -5.70 6.41
C LEU A 344 8.66 -5.63 6.54
N LEU A 345 7.91 -5.67 5.44
CA LEU A 345 6.44 -5.64 5.46
C LEU A 345 5.89 -6.87 6.18
N TRP A 346 6.40 -8.05 5.85
CA TRP A 346 6.02 -9.28 6.54
C TRP A 346 6.49 -9.26 7.99
N GLY A 347 7.77 -8.97 8.26
CA GLY A 347 8.32 -9.06 9.61
C GLY A 347 7.68 -8.10 10.62
N VAL A 348 7.36 -6.88 10.17
CA VAL A 348 6.84 -5.80 11.02
C VAL A 348 5.32 -5.70 10.96
N ALA A 349 4.72 -5.75 9.77
CA ALA A 349 3.28 -5.55 9.60
C ALA A 349 2.48 -6.86 9.58
N ARG A 350 3.12 -8.00 9.26
CA ARG A 350 2.63 -9.41 9.30
C ARG A 350 1.30 -9.72 8.61
N ASP A 351 0.71 -8.74 7.94
CA ASP A 351 -0.54 -8.85 7.21
C ASP A 351 -0.29 -9.00 5.70
N LEU A 352 -1.03 -9.92 5.07
CA LEU A 352 -0.93 -10.25 3.66
C LEU A 352 -1.20 -9.03 2.76
N HIS A 353 -2.11 -8.13 3.16
CA HIS A 353 -2.48 -7.01 2.30
C HIS A 353 -1.36 -5.98 2.18
N HIS A 354 -0.49 -5.86 3.20
CA HIS A 354 0.70 -5.01 3.09
C HIS A 354 1.69 -5.52 2.04
N LEU A 355 1.74 -6.84 1.80
CA LEU A 355 2.59 -7.41 0.74
C LEU A 355 2.14 -7.00 -0.67
N ALA A 356 0.90 -6.53 -0.84
CA ALA A 356 0.42 -5.97 -2.11
C ALA A 356 1.22 -4.75 -2.57
N GLN A 357 1.89 -4.04 -1.64
CA GLN A 357 2.80 -2.94 -1.97
C GLN A 357 4.04 -3.41 -2.74
N ALA A 358 4.42 -4.67 -2.59
CA ALA A 358 5.57 -5.27 -3.25
C ALA A 358 5.25 -5.76 -4.68
N THR A 359 3.97 -5.85 -5.05
CA THR A 359 3.56 -6.44 -6.34
C THR A 359 4.18 -5.76 -7.56
N PRO A 360 4.25 -4.41 -7.66
CA PRO A 360 4.94 -3.77 -8.79
C PRO A 360 6.44 -4.12 -8.84
N THR A 361 7.12 -4.11 -7.69
CA THR A 361 8.53 -4.52 -7.60
C THR A 361 8.71 -5.97 -8.01
N PHE A 362 7.81 -6.86 -7.61
CA PHE A 362 7.86 -8.26 -7.95
C PHE A 362 7.60 -8.48 -9.45
N ALA A 363 6.63 -7.80 -10.04
CA ALA A 363 6.40 -7.82 -11.48
C ALA A 363 7.64 -7.36 -12.26
N ILE A 364 8.35 -6.32 -11.77
CA ILE A 364 9.59 -5.83 -12.36
C ILE A 364 10.74 -6.84 -12.26
N VAL A 365 10.80 -7.66 -11.20
CA VAL A 365 11.81 -8.72 -11.06
C VAL A 365 11.45 -9.94 -11.92
N ALA A 366 10.15 -10.18 -12.13
CA ALA A 366 9.66 -11.33 -12.89
C ALA A 366 9.75 -11.16 -14.41
N GLY A 367 9.64 -9.92 -14.91
CA GLY A 367 9.86 -9.58 -16.32
C GLY A 367 11.34 -9.38 -16.62
#